data_AF-A0A1E5SPL3-F1
#
_entry.id   AF-A0A1E5SPL3-F1
#
_cell.length_a   1.000
_cell.length_b   1.000
_cell.length_c   1.000
_cell.angle_alpha   90.00
_cell.angle_beta   90.00
_cell.angle_gamma   90.00
#
_symmetry.space_group_name_H-M   'P 1'
#
loop_
_entity.id
_entity.type
_entity.pdbx_description
1 polymer ?
#
loop_
_entity_poly.entity_id
_entity_poly.type
_entity_poly.pdbx_seq_one_letter_code
_entity_poly.pdbx_strand_id
1 'polypeptide(L)'
;MKKSYFVLSVLIVLIGVTSCEEETTSALVGSRFTHEVPNCDNTGNPEMNCVEWVEFTSGTEVSILAGGGDIVMNGNYSVNGSQIIIDLGTTSSFNISFEIIDAGSIRRIEDSSVWTKD
;
A
#
# COMPACT_ATOMS: atom_id res chain seq x y z
N MET A 1 23.35 43.70 49.60
CA MET A 1 23.78 42.30 49.47
C MET A 1 22.56 41.38 49.56
N LYS A 2 22.07 40.86 48.43
CA LYS A 2 21.30 39.60 48.34
C LYS A 2 21.74 38.91 47.04
N LYS A 3 21.91 37.59 47.13
CA LYS A 3 22.78 36.74 46.33
C LYS A 3 22.23 36.48 44.93
N SER A 4 23.15 36.32 43.98
CA SER A 4 22.96 35.81 42.62
C SER A 4 22.95 34.27 42.61
N TYR A 5 22.10 33.67 41.77
CA TYR A 5 22.23 32.34 41.12
C TYR A 5 21.40 32.47 39.83
N PHE A 6 21.94 32.61 38.61
CA PHE A 6 22.73 31.70 37.76
C PHE A 6 21.93 30.44 37.30
N VAL A 7 21.93 30.21 35.97
CA VAL A 7 21.70 28.93 35.22
C VAL A 7 20.22 28.57 34.95
N LEU A 8 19.69 28.80 33.73
CA LEU A 8 19.82 27.93 32.53
C LEU A 8 19.25 26.54 32.77
N SER A 9 18.07 26.24 32.21
CA SER A 9 17.52 24.90 31.90
C SER A 9 16.03 25.09 31.60
N VAL A 10 15.37 24.54 30.58
CA VAL A 10 15.67 23.55 29.56
C VAL A 10 14.59 23.78 28.49
N LEU A 11 15.03 23.98 27.26
CA LEU A 11 14.48 23.39 26.04
C LEU A 11 13.00 22.94 26.14
N ILE A 12 12.05 23.84 25.87
CA ILE A 12 10.67 23.46 25.61
C ILE A 12 10.65 22.84 24.21
N VAL A 13 10.82 21.53 24.22
CA VAL A 13 10.14 20.54 23.39
C VAL A 13 9.98 20.95 21.93
N LEU A 14 11.03 20.68 21.16
CA LEU A 14 10.87 20.21 19.79
C LEU A 14 9.99 18.96 19.85
N ILE A 15 8.66 19.15 19.73
CA ILE A 15 7.75 18.09 19.36
C ILE A 15 8.13 17.76 17.92
N GLY A 16 9.06 16.84 17.78
CA GLY A 16 9.36 16.21 16.51
C GLY A 16 8.07 15.62 15.99
N VAL A 17 7.53 16.21 14.92
CA VAL A 17 6.72 15.47 13.96
C VAL A 17 7.64 14.45 13.33
N THR A 18 7.82 13.32 14.02
CA THR A 18 8.39 12.12 13.42
C THR A 18 7.40 11.73 12.33
N SER A 19 7.82 11.95 11.08
CA SER A 19 7.12 11.42 9.91
C SER A 19 7.08 9.91 10.08
N CYS A 20 5.88 9.35 10.22
CA CYS A 20 5.63 7.92 10.44
C CYS A 20 5.45 7.21 9.09
N GLU A 21 6.29 7.52 8.10
CA GLU A 21 6.18 6.96 6.74
C GLU A 21 6.89 5.59 6.60
N GLU A 22 7.86 5.29 7.46
CA GLU A 22 8.60 4.02 7.36
C GLU A 22 7.83 2.81 7.89
N GLU A 23 6.99 3.00 8.91
CA GLU A 23 6.25 1.90 9.56
C GLU A 23 5.25 1.23 8.61
N THR A 24 4.50 2.01 7.82
CA THR A 24 3.47 1.48 6.91
C THR A 24 4.09 0.71 5.74
N THR A 25 5.18 1.21 5.18
CA THR A 25 5.88 0.56 4.07
C THR A 25 6.46 -0.77 4.52
N SER A 26 7.09 -0.81 5.70
CA SER A 26 7.63 -2.05 6.27
C SER A 26 6.55 -3.11 6.54
N ALA A 27 5.31 -2.72 6.85
CA ALA A 27 4.21 -3.66 7.11
C ALA A 27 3.66 -4.31 5.83
N LEU A 28 3.84 -3.67 4.67
CA LEU A 28 3.40 -4.18 3.37
C LEU A 28 4.38 -5.19 2.78
N VAL A 29 5.68 -5.01 2.97
CA VAL A 29 6.71 -5.89 2.37
C VAL A 29 6.45 -7.36 2.67
N GLY A 30 6.44 -8.18 1.62
CA GLY A 30 6.17 -9.62 1.67
C GLY A 30 4.70 -9.98 1.83
N SER A 31 3.79 -9.00 1.83
CA SER A 31 2.35 -9.22 1.93
C SER A 31 1.72 -9.38 0.55
N ARG A 32 0.78 -10.30 0.45
CA ARG A 32 -0.08 -10.51 -0.70
C ARG A 32 -1.53 -10.27 -0.29
N PHE A 33 -2.27 -9.53 -1.10
CA PHE A 33 -3.69 -9.29 -0.92
C PHE A 33 -4.45 -9.81 -2.13
N THR A 34 -5.59 -10.44 -1.91
CA THR A 34 -6.43 -11.07 -2.93
C THR A 34 -7.83 -10.51 -2.96
N HIS A 35 -8.44 -10.60 -4.14
CA HIS A 35 -9.83 -10.26 -4.39
C HIS A 35 -10.47 -11.30 -5.31
N GLU A 36 -11.58 -11.89 -4.86
CA GLU A 36 -12.41 -12.75 -5.70
C GLU A 36 -13.35 -11.90 -6.55
N VAL A 37 -13.27 -12.03 -7.88
CA VAL A 37 -14.11 -11.31 -8.83
C VAL A 37 -15.56 -11.84 -8.73
N PRO A 38 -16.54 -11.00 -8.35
CA PRO A 38 -17.91 -11.45 -8.16
C PRO A 38 -18.51 -12.03 -9.45
N ASN A 39 -19.17 -13.18 -9.33
CA ASN A 39 -19.80 -13.89 -10.45
C ASN A 39 -18.84 -14.29 -11.59
N CYS A 40 -17.55 -14.46 -11.29
CA CYS A 40 -16.60 -14.94 -12.28
C CYS A 40 -16.78 -16.44 -12.54
N ASP A 41 -16.82 -16.81 -13.83
CA ASP A 41 -16.82 -18.19 -14.31
C ASP A 41 -15.77 -18.31 -15.42
N ASN A 42 -14.67 -18.98 -15.11
CA ASN A 42 -13.57 -19.22 -16.05
C ASN A 42 -13.61 -20.62 -16.68
N THR A 43 -14.69 -21.40 -16.51
CA THR A 43 -14.78 -22.75 -17.11
C THR A 43 -14.69 -22.74 -18.64
N GLY A 44 -15.17 -21.67 -19.28
CA GLY A 44 -15.12 -21.48 -20.73
C GLY A 44 -13.86 -20.77 -21.25
N ASN A 45 -13.05 -20.16 -20.37
CA ASN A 45 -11.82 -19.47 -20.73
C ASN A 45 -10.80 -19.54 -19.58
N PRO A 46 -9.86 -20.50 -19.60
CA PRO A 46 -8.88 -20.68 -18.54
C PRO A 46 -7.85 -19.54 -18.43
N GLU A 47 -7.76 -18.65 -19.43
CA GLU A 47 -6.92 -17.43 -19.37
C GLU A 47 -7.57 -16.32 -18.51
N MET A 48 -8.83 -16.50 -18.10
CA MET A 48 -9.51 -15.62 -17.17
C MET A 48 -9.22 -16.04 -15.72
N ASN A 49 -8.75 -15.09 -14.90
CA ASN A 49 -8.56 -15.31 -13.47
C ASN A 49 -9.72 -14.73 -12.67
N CYS A 50 -10.38 -15.61 -11.89
CA CYS A 50 -11.42 -15.21 -10.94
C CYS A 50 -10.86 -14.70 -9.61
N VAL A 51 -9.55 -14.81 -9.41
CA VAL A 51 -8.84 -14.28 -8.26
C VAL A 51 -7.80 -13.30 -8.75
N GLU A 52 -7.95 -12.06 -8.34
CA GLU A 52 -6.98 -10.99 -8.53
C GLU A 52 -6.10 -10.88 -7.30
N TRP A 53 -4.87 -10.39 -7.47
CA TRP A 53 -3.91 -10.28 -6.36
C TRP A 53 -2.85 -9.21 -6.59
N VAL A 54 -2.40 -8.64 -5.49
CA VAL A 54 -1.30 -7.67 -5.43
C VAL A 54 -0.31 -8.12 -4.36
N GLU A 55 0.97 -8.17 -4.70
CA GLU A 55 2.05 -8.63 -3.84
C GLU A 55 3.14 -7.56 -3.76
N PHE A 56 3.39 -7.06 -2.55
CA PHE A 56 4.42 -6.06 -2.29
C PHE A 56 5.76 -6.77 -2.06
N THR A 57 6.51 -6.99 -3.13
CA THR A 57 7.71 -7.86 -3.12
C THR A 57 8.90 -7.23 -2.43
N SER A 58 8.98 -5.89 -2.37
CA SER A 58 10.02 -5.16 -1.65
C SER A 58 9.49 -3.84 -1.08
N GLY A 59 10.37 -3.00 -0.53
CA GLY A 59 9.99 -1.68 0.00
C GLY A 59 9.46 -0.70 -1.06
N THR A 60 9.67 -0.99 -2.35
CA THR A 60 9.20 -0.13 -3.44
C THR A 60 8.60 -0.90 -4.62
N GLU A 61 8.77 -2.23 -4.70
CA GLU A 61 8.33 -3.02 -5.85
C GLU A 61 7.03 -3.78 -5.55
N VAL A 62 6.24 -3.99 -6.59
CA VAL A 62 4.95 -4.68 -6.53
C VAL A 62 4.73 -5.53 -7.78
N SER A 63 4.13 -6.69 -7.58
CA SER A 63 3.59 -7.54 -8.65
C SER A 63 2.07 -7.60 -8.52
N ILE A 64 1.35 -7.52 -9.64
CA ILE A 64 -0.10 -7.45 -9.63
C ILE A 64 -0.73 -8.23 -10.78
N LEU A 65 -1.79 -8.98 -10.47
CA LEU A 65 -2.72 -9.57 -11.42
C LEU A 65 -4.10 -8.97 -11.15
N ALA A 66 -4.58 -8.15 -12.09
CA ALA A 66 -5.86 -7.45 -11.96
C ALA A 66 -6.47 -7.16 -13.34
N GLY A 67 -7.78 -6.94 -13.40
CA GLY A 67 -8.56 -6.84 -14.64
C GLY A 67 -9.08 -8.17 -15.18
N GLY A 68 -9.07 -9.24 -14.38
CA GLY A 68 -9.58 -10.58 -14.72
C GLY A 68 -8.78 -11.37 -15.77
N GLY A 69 -7.62 -10.88 -16.23
CA GLY A 69 -6.75 -11.57 -17.19
C GLY A 69 -5.72 -12.51 -16.56
N ASP A 70 -4.75 -12.97 -17.34
CA ASP A 70 -3.62 -13.83 -16.93
C ASP A 70 -2.26 -13.12 -16.91
N ILE A 71 -2.24 -11.82 -17.21
CA ILE A 71 -1.03 -11.03 -17.29
C ILE A 71 -0.68 -10.46 -15.91
N VAL A 72 0.45 -10.91 -15.38
CA VAL A 72 1.08 -10.29 -14.20
C VAL A 72 1.86 -9.05 -14.64
N MET A 73 1.53 -7.91 -14.05
CA MET A 73 2.25 -6.65 -14.23
C MET A 73 3.18 -6.43 -13.05
N ASN A 74 4.38 -5.92 -13.32
CA ASN A 74 5.33 -5.52 -12.29
C ASN A 74 5.50 -4.01 -12.34
N GLY A 75 5.67 -3.40 -11.18
CA GLY A 75 5.87 -1.97 -11.08
C GLY A 75 6.45 -1.55 -9.75
N ASN A 76 6.36 -0.27 -9.48
CA ASN A 76 6.69 0.30 -8.19
C ASN A 76 5.43 0.73 -7.45
N TYR A 77 5.54 0.89 -6.15
CA TYR A 77 4.53 1.54 -5.35
C TYR A 77 5.12 2.61 -4.45
N SER A 78 4.27 3.53 -4.01
CA SER A 78 4.56 4.49 -2.96
C SER A 78 3.39 4.56 -2.00
N VAL A 79 3.67 4.86 -0.74
CA VAL A 79 2.65 5.05 0.29
C VAL A 79 2.62 6.52 0.69
N ASN A 80 1.44 7.12 0.64
CA ASN A 80 1.19 8.50 1.07
C ASN A 80 0.04 8.50 2.08
N GLY A 81 0.38 8.53 3.37
CA GLY A 81 -0.59 8.34 4.44
C GLY A 81 -1.23 6.94 4.38
N SER A 82 -2.55 6.88 4.21
CA SER A 82 -3.28 5.61 4.03
C SER A 82 -3.38 5.17 2.58
N GLN A 83 -2.87 5.94 1.63
CA GLN A 83 -2.99 5.63 0.20
C GLN A 83 -1.75 4.91 -0.32
N ILE A 84 -1.96 3.84 -1.08
CA ILE A 84 -0.95 3.13 -1.86
C ILE A 84 -1.17 3.48 -3.33
N ILE A 85 -0.14 4.04 -3.96
CA ILE A 85 -0.14 4.42 -5.37
C ILE A 85 0.76 3.45 -6.11
N ILE A 86 0.23 2.76 -7.13
CA ILE A 86 1.00 1.85 -7.97
C ILE A 86 1.35 2.53 -9.29
N ASP A 87 2.63 2.46 -9.65
CA ASP A 87 3.16 2.89 -10.94
C ASP A 87 3.66 1.67 -11.72
N LEU A 88 2.90 1.29 -12.76
CA LEU A 88 3.23 0.20 -13.68
C LEU A 88 4.05 0.66 -14.89
N GLY A 89 4.56 1.90 -14.87
CA GLY A 89 5.33 2.50 -15.94
C GLY A 89 4.47 3.09 -17.07
N THR A 90 5.13 3.89 -17.91
CA THR A 90 4.50 4.74 -18.94
C THR A 90 3.80 3.99 -20.08
N THR A 91 3.99 2.67 -20.17
CA THR A 91 3.36 1.83 -21.19
C THR A 91 2.03 1.23 -20.75
N SER A 92 1.67 1.34 -19.47
CA SER A 92 0.41 0.83 -18.94
C SER A 92 -0.62 1.95 -18.82
N SER A 93 -1.79 1.78 -19.44
CA SER A 93 -2.96 2.63 -19.15
C SER A 93 -3.77 2.14 -17.94
N PHE A 94 -3.33 1.04 -17.32
CA PHE A 94 -3.99 0.46 -16.16
C PHE A 94 -3.64 1.26 -14.90
N ASN A 95 -4.63 2.00 -14.40
CA ASN A 95 -4.52 2.71 -13.14
C ASN A 95 -5.07 1.83 -12.01
N ILE A 96 -4.30 1.72 -10.94
CA ILE A 96 -4.69 1.00 -9.75
C ILE A 96 -4.06 1.63 -8.52
N SER A 97 -4.89 1.88 -7.53
CA SER A 97 -4.47 2.44 -6.26
C SER A 97 -5.32 1.87 -5.14
N PHE A 98 -4.76 1.85 -3.93
CA PHE A 98 -5.41 1.27 -2.77
C PHE A 98 -5.44 2.24 -1.61
N GLU A 99 -6.43 2.06 -0.75
CA GLU A 99 -6.49 2.67 0.57
C GLU A 99 -6.32 1.56 1.62
N ILE A 100 -5.42 1.77 2.56
CA ILE A 100 -5.20 0.89 3.71
C ILE A 100 -6.38 1.06 4.65
N ILE A 101 -7.13 -0.03 4.88
CA ILE A 101 -8.20 -0.07 5.87
C ILE A 101 -7.60 -0.47 7.22
N ASP A 102 -6.87 -1.58 7.23
CA ASP A 102 -6.16 -2.12 8.38
C ASP A 102 -5.00 -3.03 7.93
N ALA A 103 -4.35 -3.73 8.86
CA ALA A 103 -3.20 -4.59 8.58
C ALA A 103 -3.53 -5.83 7.72
N GLY A 104 -4.81 -6.19 7.59
CA GLY A 104 -5.28 -7.37 6.86
C GLY A 104 -6.11 -7.04 5.62
N SER A 105 -6.39 -5.76 5.35
CA SER A 105 -7.25 -5.39 4.24
C SER A 105 -6.90 -4.03 3.63
N ILE A 106 -7.02 -3.99 2.31
CA ILE A 106 -6.89 -2.78 1.50
C ILE A 106 -8.14 -2.66 0.61
N ARG A 107 -8.51 -1.44 0.25
CA ARG A 107 -9.61 -1.16 -0.68
C ARG A 107 -9.07 -0.56 -1.94
N ARG A 108 -9.40 -1.12 -3.09
CA ARG A 108 -9.10 -0.50 -4.38
C ARG A 108 -9.92 0.77 -4.54
N ILE A 109 -9.26 1.85 -4.95
CA ILE A 109 -9.89 3.17 -5.02
C ILE A 109 -10.80 3.27 -6.25
N GLU A 110 -10.46 2.62 -7.35
CA GLU A 110 -11.18 2.77 -8.62
C GLU A 110 -12.57 2.11 -8.62
N ASP A 111 -12.75 1.02 -7.88
CA ASP A 111 -14.01 0.25 -7.86
C ASP A 111 -14.53 -0.08 -6.45
N SER A 112 -13.84 0.38 -5.40
CA SER A 112 -14.17 0.10 -3.99
C SER A 112 -14.14 -1.39 -3.60
N SER A 113 -13.57 -2.26 -4.44
CA SER A 113 -13.37 -3.67 -4.07
C SER A 113 -12.42 -3.78 -2.87
N VAL A 114 -12.74 -4.71 -1.97
CA VAL A 114 -11.90 -4.99 -0.79
C VAL A 114 -11.04 -6.20 -1.09
N TRP A 115 -9.75 -6.05 -0.82
CA TRP A 115 -8.71 -7.04 -1.01
C TRP A 115 -8.17 -7.44 0.35
N THR A 116 -8.15 -8.73 0.63
CA THR A 116 -7.79 -9.28 1.93
C THR A 116 -6.43 -9.95 1.87
N LYS A 117 -5.66 -9.84 2.93
CA LYS A 117 -4.35 -10.47 3.03
C LYS A 117 -4.50 -12.00 2.98
N ASP A 118 -3.74 -12.63 2.08
CA ASP A 118 -3.63 -14.10 1.97
C ASP A 118 -2.85 -14.70 3.16
#